data_AF-A0A838VT06-F1
#
_entry.id   AF-A0A838VT06-F1
#
_cell.length_a   1.000
_cell.length_b   1.000
_cell.length_c   1.000
_cell.angle_alpha   90.00
_cell.angle_beta   90.00
_cell.angle_gamma   90.00
#
_symmetry.space_group_name_H-M   'P 1'
#
loop_
_entity.id
_entity.type
_entity.pdbx_description
1 polymer ?
#
loop_
_entity_poly.entity_id
_entity_poly.type
_entity_poly.pdbx_seq_one_letter_code
_entity_poly.pdbx_strand_id
1 'polypeptide(L)'
;IQEYAEANGYSVVRDMVGHGVGKKFHTEPQVPHYGKRGTGLKLRPGMVFTVEPMLNAGTYDLKFLADGWTVVTKDKKLSAQFEHTVAVTEEGVEILTLP
;
A
#
# COMPACT_ATOMS: atom_id res chain seq x y z
N ILE A 1 -6.16 3.57 6.48
CA ILE A 1 -4.76 3.19 6.81
C ILE A 1 -4.07 4.35 7.52
N GLN A 2 -3.83 5.49 6.85
CA GLN A 2 -3.19 6.66 7.45
C GLN A 2 -3.76 7.10 8.81
N GLU A 3 -5.07 7.34 8.91
CA GLU A 3 -5.71 7.74 10.19
C GLU A 3 -5.36 6.80 11.34
N TYR A 4 -5.32 5.49 11.08
CA TYR A 4 -4.99 4.47 12.09
C TYR A 4 -3.49 4.47 12.44
N ALA A 5 -2.63 4.53 11.42
CA ALA A 5 -1.17 4.52 11.63
C ALA A 5 -0.71 5.77 12.39
N GLU A 6 -1.17 6.95 11.98
CA GLU A 6 -0.78 8.24 12.58
C GLU A 6 -1.31 8.38 14.01
N ALA A 7 -2.51 7.88 14.30
CA ALA A 7 -3.03 7.83 15.67
C ALA A 7 -2.19 6.94 16.61
N ASN A 8 -1.41 6.01 16.07
CA ASN A 8 -0.49 5.13 16.81
C ASN A 8 0.97 5.60 16.76
N GLY A 9 1.24 6.82 16.26
CA GLY A 9 2.59 7.39 16.22
C GLY A 9 3.47 6.90 15.07
N TYR A 10 2.89 6.25 14.06
CA TYR A 10 3.58 5.80 12.86
C TYR A 10 3.27 6.71 11.67
N SER A 11 4.20 6.80 10.71
CA SER A 11 3.93 7.46 9.43
C SER A 11 3.70 6.44 8.31
N VAL A 12 3.01 6.87 7.25
CA VAL A 12 2.73 6.03 6.07
C VAL A 12 3.63 6.46 4.91
N VAL A 13 4.37 5.51 4.34
CA VAL A 13 5.18 5.73 3.13
C VAL A 13 4.29 6.23 1.98
N ARG A 14 4.82 7.19 1.20
CA ARG A 14 4.06 7.87 0.14
C ARG A 14 4.53 7.57 -1.28
N ASP A 15 5.79 7.17 -1.44
CA ASP A 15 6.41 6.91 -2.74
C ASP A 15 6.15 5.51 -3.29
N MET A 16 5.63 4.60 -2.45
CA MET A 16 5.31 3.22 -2.80
C MET A 16 3.87 2.90 -2.40
N VAL A 17 3.11 2.32 -3.34
CA VAL A 17 1.66 2.18 -3.27
C VAL A 17 1.25 0.81 -3.80
N GLY A 18 0.07 0.33 -3.39
CA GLY A 18 -0.49 -0.87 -4.00
C GLY A 18 -0.80 -0.68 -5.47
N HIS A 19 -1.05 -1.77 -6.17
CA HIS A 19 -1.19 -1.78 -7.62
C HIS A 19 -2.23 -2.78 -8.08
N GLY A 20 -2.80 -2.56 -9.26
CA GLY A 20 -3.52 -3.60 -9.99
C GLY A 20 -2.59 -4.77 -10.30
N VAL A 21 -3.11 -5.98 -10.21
CA VAL A 21 -2.35 -7.22 -10.46
C VAL A 21 -3.21 -8.25 -11.18
N GLY A 22 -2.59 -9.03 -12.07
CA GLY A 22 -3.25 -10.07 -12.83
C GLY A 22 -2.32 -10.63 -13.90
N LYS A 23 -2.71 -10.52 -15.18
CA LYS A 23 -1.82 -10.91 -16.31
C LYS A 23 -0.55 -10.05 -16.40
N LYS A 24 -0.58 -8.85 -15.83
CA LYS A 24 0.59 -7.98 -15.63
C LYS A 24 0.89 -7.92 -14.15
N PHE A 25 2.18 -7.87 -13.80
CA PHE A 25 2.61 -7.85 -12.41
C PHE A 25 2.18 -6.55 -11.72
N HIS A 26 2.59 -5.40 -12.23
CA HIS A 26 2.14 -4.08 -11.76
C HIS A 26 1.33 -3.39 -12.86
N THR A 27 0.10 -2.99 -12.57
CA THR A 27 -0.77 -2.24 -13.48
C THR A 27 -1.70 -1.30 -12.70
N GLU A 28 -2.53 -0.54 -13.41
CA GLU A 28 -3.54 0.31 -12.76
C GLU A 28 -4.61 -0.55 -12.07
N PRO A 29 -5.23 -0.07 -10.97
CA PRO A 29 -5.03 1.24 -10.37
C PRO A 29 -3.80 1.31 -9.47
N GLN A 30 -3.21 2.49 -9.33
CA GLN A 30 -2.39 2.81 -8.15
C GLN A 30 -3.28 2.97 -6.91
N VAL A 31 -2.86 2.38 -5.79
CA VAL A 31 -3.61 2.33 -4.53
C VAL A 31 -2.79 2.96 -3.39
N PRO A 32 -2.83 4.30 -3.23
CA PRO A 32 -2.13 4.97 -2.15
C PRO A 32 -2.64 4.55 -0.76
N HIS A 33 -1.71 4.38 0.18
CA HIS A 33 -2.01 4.04 1.58
C HIS A 33 -2.31 5.26 2.47
N TYR A 34 -2.20 6.45 1.88
CA TYR A 34 -2.44 7.75 2.48
C TYR A 34 -3.52 8.52 1.69
N GLY A 35 -4.12 9.52 2.31
CA GLY A 35 -5.13 10.37 1.70
C GLY A 35 -6.36 10.57 2.57
N LYS A 36 -7.44 11.06 1.95
CA LYS A 36 -8.70 11.37 2.61
C LYS A 36 -9.72 10.25 2.40
N ARG A 37 -10.28 9.74 3.50
CA ARG A 37 -11.35 8.73 3.46
C ARG A 37 -12.52 9.20 2.59
N GLY A 38 -13.05 8.29 1.77
CA GLY A 38 -14.18 8.58 0.88
C GLY A 38 -13.81 9.31 -0.42
N THR A 39 -12.52 9.42 -0.74
CA THR A 39 -12.03 9.97 -2.00
C THR A 39 -11.32 8.89 -2.83
N GLY A 40 -11.04 9.18 -4.11
CA GLY A 40 -10.33 8.26 -5.01
C GLY A 40 -11.25 7.48 -5.94
N LEU A 41 -10.71 6.40 -6.50
CA LEU A 41 -11.39 5.57 -7.49
C LEU A 41 -12.56 4.79 -6.86
N LYS A 42 -13.71 4.78 -7.54
CA LYS A 42 -14.83 3.92 -7.15
C LYS A 42 -14.52 2.47 -7.53
N LEU A 43 -14.47 1.59 -6.54
CA LEU A 43 -14.28 0.16 -6.74
C LEU A 43 -15.48 -0.46 -7.48
N ARG A 44 -15.18 -1.40 -8.37
CA ARG A 44 -16.17 -2.12 -9.19
C ARG A 44 -15.87 -3.62 -9.18
N PRO A 45 -16.90 -4.49 -9.23
CA PRO A 45 -16.68 -5.93 -9.35
C PRO A 45 -15.75 -6.28 -10.52
N GLY A 46 -14.88 -7.26 -10.31
CA GLY A 46 -13.86 -7.71 -11.27
C GLY A 46 -12.52 -6.99 -11.19
N MET A 47 -12.39 -5.95 -10.35
CA MET A 47 -11.09 -5.34 -10.07
C MET A 47 -10.26 -6.23 -9.14
N VAL A 48 -8.97 -6.37 -9.46
CA VAL A 48 -7.98 -7.11 -8.65
C VAL A 48 -6.77 -6.22 -8.42
N PHE A 49 -6.41 -6.00 -7.16
CA PHE A 49 -5.30 -5.12 -6.77
C PHE A 49 -4.74 -5.51 -5.41
N THR A 50 -3.57 -4.98 -5.08
CA THR A 50 -2.89 -5.18 -3.81
C THR A 50 -3.23 -4.06 -2.82
N VAL A 51 -3.28 -4.41 -1.54
CA VAL A 51 -3.24 -3.46 -0.43
C VAL A 51 -2.03 -3.82 0.41
N GLU A 52 -1.00 -2.98 0.38
CA GLU A 52 0.36 -3.32 0.82
C GLU A 52 1.03 -2.21 1.66
N PRO A 53 0.39 -1.70 2.72
CA PRO A 53 0.87 -0.53 3.44
C PRO A 53 2.24 -0.75 4.09
N MET A 54 3.15 0.18 3.83
CA MET A 54 4.42 0.33 4.53
C MET A 54 4.31 1.44 5.58
N LEU A 55 4.55 1.08 6.85
CA LEU A 55 4.47 1.99 7.99
C LEU A 55 5.84 2.17 8.63
N ASN A 56 6.22 3.42 8.92
CA ASN A 56 7.50 3.76 9.52
C ASN A 56 7.33 4.22 10.97
N ALA A 57 8.25 3.82 11.85
CA ALA A 57 8.39 4.35 13.22
C ALA A 57 8.89 5.82 13.28
N GLY A 58 9.19 6.40 12.13
CA GLY A 58 9.72 7.74 11.97
C GLY A 58 8.97 8.54 10.91
N THR A 59 9.73 9.25 10.07
CA THR A 59 9.21 10.02 8.94
C THR A 59 8.78 9.11 7.79
N TYR A 60 7.91 9.62 6.91
CA TYR A 60 7.46 8.87 5.72
C TYR A 60 8.50 8.88 4.59
N ASP A 61 9.55 9.71 4.72
CA ASP A 61 10.56 9.92 3.68
C ASP A 61 11.42 8.67 3.46
N LEU A 62 11.64 8.34 2.20
CA LEU A 62 12.46 7.22 1.78
C LEU A 62 13.80 7.67 1.17
N LYS A 63 14.74 6.72 1.10
CA LYS A 63 15.97 6.83 0.33
C LYS A 63 16.19 5.53 -0.43
N PHE A 64 16.35 5.64 -1.75
CA PHE A 64 16.82 4.55 -2.60
C PHE A 64 18.34 4.42 -2.45
N LEU A 65 18.82 3.19 -2.25
CA LEU A 65 20.24 2.89 -2.21
C LEU A 65 20.83 2.79 -3.62
N ALA A 66 22.16 2.80 -3.69
CA ALA A 66 22.90 2.79 -4.96
C ALA A 66 22.78 1.47 -5.73
N ASP A 67 22.24 0.42 -5.10
CA ASP A 67 21.94 -0.86 -5.77
C ASP A 67 20.73 -0.77 -6.72
N GLY A 68 19.98 0.34 -6.69
CA GLY A 68 18.82 0.59 -7.55
C GLY A 68 17.53 -0.11 -7.08
N TRP A 69 17.53 -0.78 -5.94
CA TRP A 69 16.40 -1.59 -5.47
C TRP A 69 16.08 -1.35 -4.00
N THR A 70 17.08 -1.36 -3.13
CA THR A 70 16.85 -1.30 -1.70
C THR A 70 16.34 0.08 -1.33
N VAL A 71 15.17 0.11 -0.70
CA VAL A 71 14.55 1.31 -0.16
C VAL A 71 14.68 1.28 1.35
N VAL A 72 15.23 2.35 1.92
CA VAL A 72 15.35 2.52 3.37
C VAL A 72 14.62 3.79 3.82
N THR A 73 14.20 3.83 5.08
CA THR A 73 13.73 5.06 5.70
C THR A 73 14.87 6.08 5.75
N LYS A 74 14.56 7.35 5.44
CA LYS A 74 15.58 8.41 5.40
C LYS A 74 16.22 8.66 6.77
N ASP A 75 15.44 8.46 7.84
CA ASP A 75 15.88 8.56 9.24
C ASP A 75 16.41 7.23 9.83
N LYS A 76 16.45 6.16 9.03
CA LYS A 76 16.93 4.82 9.39
C LYS A 76 16.15 4.13 10.52
N LYS A 77 14.96 4.61 10.87
CA LYS A 77 14.08 3.90 11.82
C LYS A 77 13.39 2.70 11.16
N LEU A 78 12.85 1.82 11.99
CA LEU A 78 12.16 0.61 11.55
C LEU A 78 10.96 0.92 10.64
N SER A 79 10.73 0.01 9.70
CA SER A 79 9.55 -0.04 8.85
C SER A 79 8.97 -1.45 8.89
N ALA A 80 7.66 -1.56 8.69
CA ALA A 80 6.95 -2.82 8.58
C ALA A 80 5.94 -2.76 7.44
N GLN A 81 5.72 -3.90 6.80
CA GLN A 81 4.77 -4.06 5.70
C GLN A 81 3.99 -5.36 5.87
N PHE A 82 2.74 -5.35 5.44
CA PHE A 82 1.92 -6.52 5.16
C PHE A 82 1.19 -6.29 3.84
N GLU A 83 0.89 -7.37 3.12
CA GLU A 83 0.24 -7.31 1.82
C GLU A 83 -0.80 -8.41 1.65
N HIS A 84 -1.91 -8.06 1.00
CA HIS A 84 -2.80 -9.01 0.36
C HIS A 84 -3.17 -8.56 -1.05
N THR A 85 -3.31 -9.54 -1.94
CA THR A 85 -4.07 -9.38 -3.18
C THR A 85 -5.56 -9.59 -2.90
N VAL A 86 -6.40 -8.64 -3.34
CA VAL A 86 -7.84 -8.67 -3.15
C VAL A 86 -8.60 -8.59 -4.48
N ALA A 87 -9.75 -9.26 -4.55
CA ALA A 87 -10.69 -9.16 -5.67
C ALA A 87 -11.99 -8.50 -5.21
N VAL A 88 -12.43 -7.47 -5.93
CA VAL A 88 -13.74 -6.85 -5.71
C VAL A 88 -14.80 -7.72 -6.36
N THR A 89 -15.81 -8.11 -5.59
CA THR A 89 -16.96 -8.91 -6.03
C THR A 89 -18.23 -8.05 -6.04
N GLU A 90 -19.34 -8.61 -6.51
CA GLU A 90 -20.65 -7.91 -6.48
C GLU A 90 -21.12 -7.64 -5.04
N GLU A 91 -20.72 -8.47 -4.09
CA GLU A 91 -21.17 -8.43 -2.70
C GLU A 91 -20.12 -7.86 -1.73
N GLY A 92 -18.88 -7.65 -2.18
CA GLY A 92 -17.81 -7.15 -1.32
C GLY A 92 -16.41 -7.31 -1.89
N VAL A 93 -15.52 -7.86 -1.07
CA VAL A 93 -14.10 -8.08 -1.40
C VAL A 93 -13.67 -9.45 -0.89
N GLU A 94 -12.99 -10.21 -1.74
CA GLU A 94 -12.37 -11.48 -1.41
C GLU A 94 -10.84 -11.30 -1.25
N ILE A 95 -10.26 -11.96 -0.25
CA ILE A 95 -8.80 -11.96 -0.01
C ILE A 95 -8.23 -13.23 -0.65
N LEU A 96 -7.49 -13.08 -1.75
CA LEU A 96 -7.01 -14.21 -2.57
C LEU A 96 -5.73 -14.86 -2.04
N THR A 97 -5.14 -14.29 -1.00
CA THR A 97 -3.79 -14.63 -0.50
C THR A 97 -3.81 -14.95 0.99
N LEU A 98 -4.94 -15.46 1.49
CA LEU A 98 -5.01 -16.04 2.83
C LEU A 98 -4.21 -17.37 2.87
N PRO A 99 -3.68 -17.76 4.05
CA PRO A 99 -2.96 -19.02 4.23
C PRO A 99 -3.81 -20.28 3.98
#